data_AF-A0A1L9TLV0-F1
#
_entry.id   AF-A0A1L9TLV0-F1
#
_cell.length_a   1.000
_cell.length_b   1.000
_cell.length_c   1.000
_cell.angle_alpha   90.00
_cell.angle_beta   90.00
_cell.angle_gamma   90.00
#
_symmetry.space_group_name_H-M   'P 1'
#
loop_
_entity.id
_entity.type
_entity.pdbx_description
1 polymer ?
#
loop_
_entity_poly.entity_id
_entity_poly.type
_entity_poly.pdbx_seq_one_letter_code
_entity_poly.pdbx_strand_id
1 'polypeptide(L)'
;MIISTQIPMFASLAALVPSILAAECSFTLSSTSTQNIVSGGDNTHTCYAQVDYGNGETESLTDACNQVHSNRCYSSKLPYTICVHTNSELSDGYIDYADQHKDFNEDGCEKYRDSDPFGAIHDTTCTFPC
;
A
#
# COMPACT_ATOMS: atom_id res chain seq x y z
N MET A 1 -25.88 -37.43 -53.35
CA MET A 1 -26.21 -36.52 -52.23
C MET A 1 -25.32 -36.92 -51.07
N ILE A 2 -24.24 -36.17 -50.82
CA ILE A 2 -23.34 -36.38 -49.68
C ILE A 2 -23.16 -35.00 -49.06
N ILE A 3 -23.78 -34.78 -47.90
CA ILE A 3 -23.69 -33.53 -47.15
C ILE A 3 -22.49 -33.69 -46.22
N SER A 4 -21.37 -33.07 -46.57
CA SER A 4 -20.18 -32.98 -45.71
C SER A 4 -20.33 -31.74 -44.83
N THR A 5 -20.64 -31.94 -43.55
CA THR A 5 -20.69 -30.87 -42.55
C THR A 5 -19.27 -30.52 -42.12
N GLN A 6 -18.77 -29.37 -42.59
CA GLN A 6 -17.54 -28.76 -42.09
C GLN A 6 -17.79 -28.22 -40.68
N ILE A 7 -17.01 -28.70 -39.71
CA ILE A 7 -16.97 -28.18 -38.35
C ILE A 7 -16.11 -26.91 -38.40
N PRO A 8 -16.63 -25.71 -38.07
CA PRO A 8 -15.77 -24.55 -37.90
C PRO A 8 -14.98 -24.75 -36.61
N MET A 9 -13.67 -25.00 -36.75
CA MET A 9 -12.72 -24.82 -35.66
C MET A 9 -12.73 -23.34 -35.30
N PHE A 10 -13.44 -23.00 -34.22
CA PHE A 10 -13.20 -21.76 -33.50
C PHE A 10 -11.80 -21.85 -32.89
N ALA A 11 -10.81 -21.36 -33.63
CA ALA A 11 -9.54 -20.97 -33.06
C ALA A 11 -9.83 -19.80 -32.12
N SER A 12 -10.03 -20.11 -30.84
CA SER A 12 -10.03 -19.11 -29.77
C SER A 12 -8.65 -18.46 -29.77
N LEU A 13 -8.51 -17.33 -30.46
CA LEU A 13 -7.47 -16.37 -30.11
C LEU A 13 -7.80 -15.90 -28.70
N ALA A 14 -7.20 -16.57 -27.71
CA ALA A 14 -6.95 -15.93 -26.43
C ALA A 14 -6.12 -14.69 -26.78
N ALA A 15 -6.77 -13.53 -26.77
CA ALA A 15 -6.08 -12.27 -26.75
C ALA A 15 -5.18 -12.34 -25.51
N LEU A 16 -3.88 -12.55 -25.72
CA LEU A 16 -2.86 -12.11 -24.80
C LEU A 16 -3.01 -10.59 -24.78
N VAL A 17 -3.92 -10.11 -23.93
CA VAL A 17 -3.91 -8.73 -23.48
C VAL A 17 -2.49 -8.57 -22.94
N PRO A 18 -1.63 -7.77 -23.58
CA PRO A 18 -0.35 -7.48 -22.95
C PRO A 18 -0.76 -6.82 -21.65
N SER A 19 -0.47 -7.48 -20.53
CA SER A 19 -0.52 -6.88 -19.20
C SER A 19 0.58 -5.83 -19.18
N ILE A 20 0.35 -4.73 -19.89
CA ILE A 20 0.78 -3.42 -19.44
C ILE A 20 -0.10 -3.18 -18.21
N LEU A 21 0.15 -3.94 -17.15
CA LEU A 21 -0.32 -3.59 -15.83
C LEU A 21 0.21 -2.18 -15.66
N ALA A 22 -0.68 -1.19 -15.48
CA ALA A 22 -0.26 0.03 -14.82
C ALA A 22 0.53 -0.45 -13.61
N ALA A 23 1.82 -0.10 -13.51
CA ALA A 23 2.60 -0.53 -12.37
C ALA A 23 1.83 -0.05 -11.15
N GLU A 24 1.43 -0.96 -10.26
CA GLU A 24 0.72 -0.58 -9.05
C GLU A 24 1.78 -0.22 -8.03
N CYS A 25 1.82 1.05 -7.70
CA CYS A 25 2.61 1.57 -6.60
C CYS A 25 1.82 1.36 -5.32
N SER A 26 2.52 1.24 -4.19
CA SER A 26 1.88 1.22 -2.89
C SER A 26 2.56 2.19 -1.94
N PHE A 27 1.77 2.85 -1.11
CA PHE A 27 2.25 3.69 -0.04
C PHE A 27 1.84 3.09 1.29
N THR A 28 2.80 2.95 2.21
CA THR A 28 2.57 2.35 3.52
C THR A 28 2.94 3.34 4.61
N LEU A 29 2.02 3.55 5.55
CA LEU A 29 2.32 4.08 6.87
C LEU A 29 2.41 2.92 7.85
N SER A 30 3.42 2.93 8.71
CA SER A 30 3.59 1.93 9.75
C SER A 30 3.96 2.56 11.08
N SER A 31 3.43 1.97 12.15
CA SER A 31 3.77 2.26 13.52
C SER A 31 3.98 0.95 14.26
N THR A 32 5.16 0.78 14.85
CA THR A 32 5.51 -0.41 15.63
C THR A 32 5.94 0.01 17.02
N SER A 33 5.39 -0.65 18.02
CA SER A 33 5.78 -0.49 19.42
C SER A 33 6.20 -1.85 19.97
N THR A 34 7.39 -1.96 20.55
CA THR A 34 7.84 -3.16 21.25
C THR A 34 8.08 -2.85 22.72
N GLN A 35 7.79 -3.83 23.58
CA GLN A 35 7.93 -3.75 25.03
C GLN A 35 8.83 -4.87 25.54
N ASN A 36 9.89 -4.52 26.27
CA ASN A 36 10.68 -5.51 27.00
C ASN A 36 10.05 -5.80 28.37
N ILE A 37 9.25 -6.86 28.43
CA ILE A 37 8.59 -7.30 29.67
C ILE A 37 9.54 -7.92 30.70
N VAL A 38 10.79 -8.24 30.34
CA VAL A 38 11.77 -8.90 31.24
C VAL A 38 12.62 -7.90 32.00
N SER A 39 13.00 -6.76 31.39
CA SER A 39 13.82 -5.72 32.05
C SER A 39 13.03 -4.54 32.60
N GLY A 40 11.72 -4.48 32.38
CA GLY A 40 10.84 -3.49 33.01
C GLY A 40 10.99 -2.06 32.50
N GLY A 41 11.25 -1.84 31.20
CA GLY A 41 11.14 -0.46 30.70
C GLY A 41 11.59 -0.13 29.29
N ASP A 42 12.34 -0.99 28.59
CA ASP A 42 12.77 -0.64 27.23
C ASP A 42 11.61 -0.81 26.26
N ASN A 43 11.01 0.32 25.90
CA ASN A 43 10.00 0.41 24.87
C ASN A 43 10.62 1.02 23.63
N THR A 44 10.57 0.32 22.51
CA THR A 44 10.95 0.91 21.22
C THR A 44 9.69 1.32 20.49
N HIS A 45 9.65 2.56 20.02
CA HIS A 45 8.61 3.03 19.12
C HIS A 45 9.26 3.48 17.82
N THR A 46 8.86 2.84 16.72
CA THR A 46 9.36 3.13 15.37
C THR A 46 8.20 3.40 14.45
N CYS A 47 8.36 4.36 13.56
CA CYS A 47 7.38 4.65 12.53
C CYS A 47 8.09 4.78 11.20
N TYR A 48 7.40 4.48 10.11
CA TYR A 48 7.90 4.81 8.77
C TYR A 48 6.76 5.14 7.82
N ALA A 49 7.07 5.97 6.83
CA ALA A 49 6.27 6.14 5.62
C ALA A 49 7.15 5.72 4.43
N GLN A 50 6.68 4.75 3.65
CA GLN A 50 7.42 4.26 2.48
C GLN A 50 6.55 4.22 1.24
N VAL A 51 7.20 4.23 0.08
CA VAL A 51 6.57 3.88 -1.19
C VAL A 51 7.27 2.66 -1.80
N ASP A 52 6.48 1.73 -2.31
CA ASP A 52 6.92 0.66 -3.22
C ASP A 52 6.49 1.05 -4.63
N TYR A 53 7.44 1.05 -5.57
CA TYR A 53 7.22 1.45 -6.95
C TYR A 53 6.65 0.33 -7.84
N GLY A 54 6.35 -0.84 -7.28
CA GLY A 54 5.82 -2.00 -8.00
C GLY A 54 6.84 -2.68 -8.93
N ASN A 55 8.07 -2.17 -8.99
CA ASN A 55 9.19 -2.67 -9.79
C ASN A 55 10.29 -3.34 -8.92
N GLY A 56 10.00 -3.57 -7.64
CA GLY A 56 10.94 -4.11 -6.65
C GLY A 56 11.82 -3.05 -5.98
N GLU A 57 11.66 -1.78 -6.33
CA GLU A 57 12.28 -0.64 -5.64
C GLU A 57 11.35 -0.09 -4.56
N THR A 58 11.92 0.21 -3.39
CA THR A 58 11.24 0.88 -2.29
C THR A 58 12.02 2.11 -1.84
N GLU A 59 11.31 3.12 -1.33
CA GLU A 59 11.91 4.32 -0.77
C GLU A 59 11.26 4.65 0.58
N SER A 60 12.07 4.79 1.63
CA SER A 60 11.62 5.39 2.89
C SER A 60 11.58 6.91 2.73
N LEU A 61 10.38 7.48 2.90
CA LEU A 61 10.14 8.92 2.82
C LEU A 61 10.41 9.59 4.17
N THR A 62 10.13 8.89 5.28
CA THR A 62 10.49 9.32 6.63
C THR A 62 10.40 8.17 7.62
N ASP A 63 11.25 8.21 8.65
CA ASP A 63 11.14 7.34 9.83
C ASP A 63 10.76 8.14 11.10
N ALA A 64 10.41 9.43 10.92
CA ALA A 64 10.06 10.31 12.03
C ALA A 64 8.58 10.19 12.38
N CYS A 65 8.25 9.62 13.54
CA CYS A 65 6.87 9.39 13.99
C CYS A 65 5.99 10.65 13.98
N ASN A 66 6.55 11.82 14.32
CA ASN A 66 5.81 13.09 14.28
C ASN A 66 5.44 13.53 12.86
N GLN A 67 6.03 12.92 11.83
CA GLN A 67 5.67 13.13 10.42
C GLN A 67 4.72 12.05 9.92
N VAL A 68 4.87 10.79 10.35
CA VAL A 68 3.99 9.65 9.98
C VAL A 68 2.59 9.83 10.57
N HIS A 69 2.48 10.25 11.83
CA HIS A 69 1.20 10.35 12.56
C HIS A 69 0.51 11.73 12.37
N SER A 70 0.72 12.37 11.23
CA SER A 70 0.28 13.74 11.00
C SER A 70 -0.20 13.95 9.58
N ASN A 71 -0.97 15.01 9.36
CA ASN A 71 -1.32 15.45 8.01
C ASN A 71 -0.06 15.96 7.30
N ARG A 72 0.38 15.25 6.26
CA ARG A 72 1.70 15.46 5.66
C ARG A 72 1.68 15.14 4.17
N CYS A 73 2.52 15.85 3.43
CA CYS A 73 2.80 15.53 2.04
C CYS A 73 4.26 15.08 1.89
N TYR A 74 4.48 14.03 1.13
CA TYR A 74 5.77 13.40 0.88
C TYR A 74 6.15 13.52 -0.59
N SER A 75 7.38 13.96 -0.84
CA SER A 75 7.99 13.87 -2.16
C SER A 75 8.63 12.50 -2.32
N SER A 76 8.42 11.87 -3.46
CA SER A 76 9.05 10.62 -3.86
C SER A 76 9.56 10.75 -5.31
N LYS A 77 9.96 9.64 -5.95
CA LYS A 77 10.31 9.62 -7.38
C LYS A 77 9.08 9.61 -8.29
N LEU A 78 7.88 9.56 -7.72
CA LEU A 78 6.63 9.65 -8.45
C LEU A 78 6.39 11.07 -8.99
N PRO A 79 5.61 11.21 -10.08
CA PRO A 79 5.32 12.51 -10.68
C PRO A 79 4.50 13.44 -9.79
N TYR A 80 3.70 12.90 -8.86
CA TYR A 80 2.86 13.68 -7.96
C TYR A 80 3.27 13.46 -6.49
N THR A 81 2.99 14.47 -5.68
CA THR A 81 3.19 14.40 -4.23
C THR A 81 2.14 13.50 -3.60
N ILE A 82 2.55 12.68 -2.63
CA ILE A 82 1.64 11.86 -1.83
C ILE A 82 1.24 12.66 -0.60
N CYS A 83 -0.02 13.05 -0.47
CA CYS A 83 -0.53 13.75 0.70
C CYS A 83 -1.41 12.83 1.52
N VAL A 84 -1.22 12.82 2.84
CA VAL A 84 -1.89 11.92 3.75
C VAL A 84 -2.49 12.72 4.88
N HIS A 85 -3.71 12.36 5.24
CA HIS A 85 -4.39 12.82 6.43
C HIS A 85 -4.70 11.60 7.29
N THR A 86 -4.20 11.55 8.52
CA THR A 86 -4.40 10.38 9.38
C THR A 86 -4.33 10.75 10.87
N ASN A 87 -4.70 9.78 11.72
CA ASN A 87 -4.59 9.86 13.17
C ASN A 87 -3.28 9.21 13.67
N SER A 88 -3.04 9.27 14.98
CA SER A 88 -1.83 8.70 15.60
C SER A 88 -1.76 7.17 15.60
N GLU A 89 -2.85 6.49 15.26
CA GLU A 89 -2.91 5.03 15.21
C GLU A 89 -2.87 4.50 13.78
N LEU A 90 -2.82 5.40 12.79
CA LEU A 90 -2.88 5.06 11.37
C LEU A 90 -4.16 4.30 10.96
N SER A 91 -5.18 4.23 11.81
CA SER A 91 -6.40 3.44 11.60
C SER A 91 -7.34 4.03 10.56
N ASP A 92 -7.28 5.35 10.44
CA ASP A 92 -8.31 6.16 9.83
C ASP A 92 -7.67 7.37 9.14
N GLY A 93 -8.36 7.89 8.13
CA GLY A 93 -7.83 8.92 7.27
C GLY A 93 -7.90 8.58 5.79
N TYR A 94 -7.13 9.32 5.00
CA TYR A 94 -7.11 9.17 3.55
C TYR A 94 -5.76 9.60 2.96
N ILE A 95 -5.51 9.14 1.75
CA ILE A 95 -4.39 9.53 0.89
C ILE A 95 -4.90 10.22 -0.38
N ASP A 96 -4.28 11.33 -0.72
CA ASP A 96 -4.44 12.04 -1.99
C ASP A 96 -3.17 11.87 -2.82
N TYR A 97 -3.34 11.44 -4.07
CA TYR A 97 -2.27 11.33 -5.06
C TYR A 97 -2.81 11.62 -6.45
N ALA A 98 -2.29 12.67 -7.10
CA ALA A 98 -2.81 13.16 -8.39
C ALA A 98 -4.31 13.51 -8.32
N ASP A 99 -5.15 12.80 -9.07
CA ASP A 99 -6.61 12.89 -9.07
C ASP A 99 -7.28 11.82 -8.19
N GLN A 100 -6.50 10.99 -7.51
CA GLN A 100 -7.00 9.94 -6.62
C GLN A 100 -7.12 10.43 -5.19
N HIS A 101 -8.25 10.07 -4.59
CA HIS A 101 -8.52 10.16 -3.16
C HIS A 101 -8.90 8.76 -2.69
N LYS A 102 -8.16 8.21 -1.72
CA LYS A 102 -8.44 6.89 -1.16
C LYS A 102 -8.58 6.97 0.36
N ASP A 103 -9.77 6.63 0.84
CA ASP A 103 -10.02 6.47 2.27
C ASP A 103 -9.40 5.15 2.76
N PHE A 104 -8.81 5.17 3.96
CA PHE A 104 -8.15 4.00 4.56
C PHE A 104 -9.11 2.85 4.87
N ASN A 105 -10.42 3.10 4.81
CA ASN A 105 -11.48 2.13 5.05
C ASN A 105 -12.21 1.70 3.77
N GLU A 106 -11.76 2.18 2.60
CA GLU A 106 -12.35 1.86 1.30
C GLU A 106 -11.41 0.98 0.45
N ASP A 107 -11.93 0.53 -0.70
CA ASP A 107 -11.20 -0.34 -1.62
C ASP A 107 -9.89 0.31 -2.11
N GLY A 108 -8.83 -0.49 -2.13
CA GLY A 108 -7.50 -0.05 -2.52
C GLY A 108 -6.63 0.43 -1.36
N CYS A 109 -7.12 0.33 -0.11
CA CYS A 109 -6.31 0.40 1.09
C CYS A 109 -6.50 -0.86 1.95
N GLU A 110 -5.40 -1.41 2.44
CA GLU A 110 -5.36 -2.56 3.33
C GLU A 110 -4.75 -2.16 4.67
N LYS A 111 -5.24 -2.79 5.74
CA LYS A 111 -4.77 -2.55 7.10
C LYS A 111 -4.28 -3.84 7.72
N TYR A 112 -3.07 -3.79 8.26
CA TYR A 112 -2.52 -4.86 9.07
C TYR A 112 -2.39 -4.38 10.51
N ARG A 113 -2.95 -5.18 11.44
CA ARG A 113 -2.86 -4.92 12.87
C ARG A 113 -2.55 -6.22 13.57
N ASP A 114 -1.48 -6.20 14.36
CA ASP A 114 -1.14 -7.29 15.25
C ASP A 114 -0.73 -6.71 16.61
N SER A 115 -1.02 -7.44 17.68
CA SER A 115 -0.70 -7.01 19.04
C SER A 115 -0.58 -8.20 19.96
N ASP A 116 0.47 -8.20 20.76
CA ASP A 116 0.77 -9.22 21.75
C ASP A 116 1.35 -8.57 23.03
N PRO A 117 1.67 -9.34 24.07
CA PRO A 117 2.28 -8.80 25.29
C PRO A 117 3.66 -8.14 25.09
N PHE A 118 4.30 -8.36 23.94
CA PHE A 118 5.61 -7.83 23.58
C PHE A 118 5.53 -6.62 22.65
N GLY A 119 4.35 -6.26 22.13
CA GLY A 119 4.23 -5.12 21.24
C GLY A 119 2.94 -5.03 20.43
N ALA A 120 2.90 -4.04 19.56
CA ALA A 120 1.84 -3.83 18.58
C ALA A 120 2.41 -3.27 17.27
N ILE A 121 1.80 -3.68 16.16
CA ILE A 121 2.09 -3.19 14.80
C ILE A 121 0.79 -2.69 14.20
N HIS A 122 0.85 -1.53 13.57
CA HIS A 122 -0.23 -0.92 12.82
C HIS A 122 0.30 -0.43 11.48
N ASP A 123 -0.14 -1.08 10.40
CA ASP A 123 0.19 -0.69 9.04
C ASP A 123 -1.09 -0.35 8.27
N THR A 124 -0.99 0.70 7.46
CA THR A 124 -1.99 1.05 6.46
C THR A 124 -1.29 1.22 5.12
N THR A 125 -1.67 0.39 4.15
CA THR A 125 -1.07 0.35 2.81
C THR A 125 -2.13 0.66 1.77
N CYS A 126 -1.95 1.70 0.99
CA CYS A 126 -2.84 2.05 -0.12
C CYS A 126 -2.12 1.89 -1.45
N THR A 127 -2.76 1.24 -2.42
CA THR A 127 -2.23 1.09 -3.78
C THR A 127 -2.71 2.23 -4.67
N PHE A 128 -1.96 2.59 -5.69
CA PHE A 128 -2.38 3.54 -6.73
C PHE A 128 -1.53 3.30 -7.99
N PRO A 129 -1.98 3.74 -9.17
CA PRO A 129 -1.16 3.66 -10.37
C PRO A 129 0.10 4.52 -10.20
N CYS A 130 1.24 3.92 -10.54
CA CYS A 130 2.42 4.66 -10.96
C CYS A 130 2.13 5.29 -12.35
#